data_AF-A0A8T3MW49-F1
#
_entry.id   AF-A0A8T3MW49-F1
#
_cell.length_a   1.000
_cell.length_b   1.000
_cell.length_c   1.000
_cell.angle_alpha   90.00
_cell.angle_beta   90.00
_cell.angle_gamma   90.00
#
_symmetry.space_group_name_H-M   'P 1'
#
loop_
_entity.id
_entity.type
_entity.pdbx_description
1 polymer ?
#
loop_
_entity_poly.entity_id
_entity_poly.type
_entity_poly.pdbx_seq_one_letter_code
_entity_poly.pdbx_strand_id
1 'polypeptide(L)' 'MDRTTFSLTVETRRRLRRAAADRGVSMATIIREAIEEKVDRLTALPPKPRSLGIGASGVSDTARRSGAERPQPRSWR' A
#
# COMPACT_ATOMS: atom_id res chain seq x y z
N MET A 1 -22.81 7.83 9.66
CA MET A 1 -22.59 6.66 8.80
C MET A 1 -22.71 7.13 7.37
N ASP A 2 -21.64 6.97 6.60
CA ASP A 2 -21.63 7.40 5.20
C ASP A 2 -22.04 6.24 4.29
N ARG A 3 -22.86 6.54 3.27
CA ARG A 3 -23.34 5.55 2.32
C ARG A 3 -22.33 5.40 1.19
N THR A 4 -21.66 4.25 1.15
CA THR A 4 -20.74 3.90 0.06
C THR A 4 -21.36 2.85 -0.85
N THR A 5 -21.35 3.09 -2.17
CA THR A 5 -21.75 2.12 -3.18
C THR A 5 -20.51 1.58 -3.88
N PHE A 6 -20.38 0.27 -3.97
CA PHE A 6 -19.27 -0.39 -4.64
C PHE A 6 -19.78 -1.53 -5.52
N SER A 7 -19.02 -1.83 -6.57
CA SER A 7 -19.35 -2.90 -7.50
C SER A 7 -18.73 -4.20 -7.04
N LEU A 8 -19.49 -5.29 -7.17
CA LEU A 8 -19.02 -6.66 -6.91
C LEU A 8 -19.24 -7.50 -8.15
N THR A 9 -18.37 -8.50 -8.35
CA THR A 9 -18.67 -9.55 -9.31
C THR A 9 -19.89 -10.34 -8.86
N VAL A 10 -20.63 -10.89 -9.81
CA VAL A 10 -21.83 -11.70 -9.53
C VAL A 10 -21.48 -12.90 -8.64
N GLU A 11 -20.32 -13.51 -8.88
CA GLU A 11 -19.83 -14.64 -8.09
C GLU A 11 -19.55 -14.26 -6.64
N THR A 12 -18.81 -13.16 -6.41
CA THR A 12 -18.51 -12.68 -5.04
C THR A 12 -19.81 -12.35 -4.30
N ARG A 13 -20.77 -11.70 -4.97
CA ARG A 13 -22.09 -11.42 -4.38
C ARG A 13 -22.84 -12.70 -3.97
N ARG A 14 -22.78 -13.76 -4.79
CA ARG A 14 -23.41 -15.06 -4.47
C ARG A 14 -22.73 -15.76 -3.28
N ARG A 15 -21.40 -15.74 -3.22
CA ARG A 15 -20.62 -16.30 -2.09
C ARG A 15 -20.93 -15.54 -0.79
N LEU A 16 -20.96 -14.21 -0.85
CA LEU A 16 -21.30 -13.34 0.28
C LEU A 16 -22.71 -13.60 0.81
N ARG A 17 -23.70 -13.75 -0.07
CA ARG A 17 -25.08 -14.06 0.32
C ARG A 17 -25.19 -15.42 1.02
N ARG A 18 -24.48 -16.44 0.54
CA ARG A 18 -24.44 -17.76 1.20
C ARG A 18 -23.83 -17.66 2.59
N ALA A 19 -22.66 -17.03 2.72
CA ALA A 19 -22.01 -16.83 4.02
C ALA A 19 -22.90 -16.06 5.02
N ALA A 20 -23.66 -15.07 4.55
CA ALA A 20 -24.63 -14.33 5.36
C ALA A 20 -25.78 -15.22 5.84
N ALA A 21 -26.33 -16.04 4.95
CA ALA A 21 -27.39 -16.99 5.29
C ALA A 21 -26.90 -18.05 6.29
N ASP A 22 -25.71 -18.61 6.08
CA ASP A 22 -25.12 -19.64 6.95
C ASP A 22 -24.89 -19.12 8.37
N ARG A 23 -24.54 -17.83 8.51
CA ARG A 23 -24.35 -17.17 9.81
C ARG A 23 -25.63 -16.55 10.40
N GLY A 24 -26.73 -16.52 9.65
CA GLY A 24 -27.98 -15.87 10.08
C GLY A 24 -27.87 -14.34 10.26
N VAL A 25 -26.93 -13.69 9.56
CA VAL A 25 -26.69 -12.24 9.68
C VAL A 25 -26.95 -11.51 8.36
N SER A 26 -27.04 -10.19 8.42
CA SER A 26 -27.17 -9.37 7.21
C SER A 26 -25.88 -9.40 6.39
N MET A 27 -26.02 -9.28 5.07
CA MET A 27 -24.88 -9.14 4.16
C MET A 27 -24.01 -7.91 4.49
N ALA A 28 -24.63 -6.84 4.97
CA ALA A 28 -23.94 -5.62 5.39
C ALA A 28 -23.07 -5.83 6.63
N THR A 29 -23.47 -6.73 7.54
CA THR A 29 -22.70 -7.11 8.72
C THR A 29 -21.37 -7.74 8.31
N ILE A 30 -21.41 -8.74 7.43
CA ILE A 30 -20.19 -9.40 6.93
C ILE A 30 -19.29 -8.42 6.18
N ILE A 31 -19.87 -7.54 5.36
CA ILE A 31 -19.08 -6.53 4.63
C ILE A 31 -18.36 -5.61 5.61
N ARG A 32 -19.04 -5.16 6.66
CA ARG A 32 -18.45 -4.27 7.67
C ARG A 32 -17.32 -4.95 8.42
N GLU A 33 -17.55 -6.15 8.93
CA GLU A 33 -16.53 -6.96 9.61
C GLU A 33 -15.28 -7.16 8.72
N ALA A 34 -15.48 -7.53 7.46
CA ALA A 34 -14.39 -7.77 6.53
C ALA A 34 -13.59 -6.49 6.20
N ILE A 35 -14.27 -5.34 6.12
CA ILE A 35 -13.60 -4.04 5.92
C ILE A 35 -12.80 -3.67 7.17
N GLU A 36 -13.39 -3.76 8.35
CA GLU A 36 -12.72 -3.45 9.63
C GLU A 36 -11.49 -4.33 9.84
N GLU A 37 -11.64 -5.66 9.70
CA GLU A 37 -10.51 -6.60 9.80
C GLU A 37 -9.39 -6.27 8.80
N LYS A 38 -9.76 -5.88 7.57
CA LYS A 38 -8.79 -5.55 6.54
C LYS A 38 -8.09 -4.23 6.81
N VAL A 39 -8.83 -3.22 7.29
CA VAL A 39 -8.28 -1.92 7.68
C VAL A 39 -7.31 -2.13 8.83
N ASP A 40 -7.72 -2.82 9.89
CA ASP A 40 -6.87 -3.10 11.05
C ASP A 40 -5.59 -3.83 10.65
N ARG A 41 -5.69 -4.84 9.78
CA ARG A 41 -4.51 -5.54 9.25
C ARG A 41 -3.60 -4.61 8.47
N LEU A 42 -4.15 -3.71 7.65
CA LEU A 42 -3.38 -2.77 6.84
C LEU A 42 -2.73 -1.66 7.67
N THR A 43 -3.38 -1.22 8.76
CA THR A 43 -2.87 -0.17 9.66
C THR A 43 -1.94 -0.71 10.73
N ALA A 44 -2.08 -1.99 11.13
CA ALA A 44 -1.20 -2.65 12.08
C ALA A 44 0.19 -2.96 11.49
N LEU A 45 0.30 -3.03 10.15
CA LEU A 45 1.60 -3.08 9.48
C LEU A 45 2.28 -1.69 9.62
N PRO A 46 3.55 -1.62 10.06
CA PRO A 46 4.27 -0.36 10.05
C PRO A 46 4.21 0.23 8.63
N PRO A 47 4.03 1.55 8.48
CA PRO A 47 3.95 2.17 7.16
C PRO A 47 5.16 1.70 6.37
N LYS A 48 4.91 1.03 5.24
CA LYS A 48 5.97 0.52 4.37
C LYS A 48 6.96 1.68 4.18
N PRO A 49 8.22 1.58 4.61
CA PRO A 49 9.12 2.72 4.58
C PRO A 49 9.17 3.19 3.13
N ARG A 50 8.63 4.39 2.89
CA ARG A 50 8.66 5.04 1.57
C ARG A 50 10.09 5.49 1.37
N SER A 51 10.92 4.54 0.93
CA SER A 51 12.37 4.68 0.71
C SER A 51 13.13 5.23 1.91
N LEU A 52 14.03 4.43 2.49
CA LEU A 52 15.07 4.88 3.42
C LEU A 52 16.05 5.83 2.71
N GLY A 53 15.63 7.02 2.28
CA GLY A 53 16.50 8.13 1.88
C GLY A 53 17.65 7.85 0.90
N ILE A 54 17.72 6.68 0.26
CA ILE A 54 18.84 6.27 -0.58
C ILE A 54 18.90 7.09 -1.88
N GLY A 55 17.81 7.81 -2.19
CA GLY A 55 17.76 8.87 -3.21
C GLY A 55 17.45 10.27 -2.66
N ALA A 56 17.49 10.48 -1.34
CA ALA A 56 17.38 11.82 -0.73
C ALA A 56 18.73 12.56 -0.71
N SER A 57 19.84 11.87 -1.00
CA SER A 57 21.02 12.55 -1.49
C SER A 57 20.67 13.18 -2.83
N GLY A 58 20.85 14.49 -2.97
CA GLY A 58 20.65 15.19 -4.23
C GLY A 58 21.62 14.69 -5.31
N VAL A 59 21.28 13.57 -5.97
CA VAL A 59 22.00 13.03 -7.15
C VAL A 59 21.68 13.87 -8.40
N SER A 60 20.99 15.00 -8.25
CA SER A 60 20.87 16.00 -9.30
C SER A 60 22.17 16.77 -9.55
N ASP A 61 23.17 16.69 -8.65
CA ASP A 61 24.44 17.40 -8.83
C ASP A 61 25.62 16.49 -9.23
N THR A 62 25.56 15.17 -8.98
CA THR A 62 26.62 14.24 -9.43
C THR A 62 26.57 13.97 -10.93
N ALA A 63 25.38 13.92 -11.55
CA ALA A 63 25.24 13.78 -13.00
C ALA A 63 25.74 15.01 -13.77
N ARG A 64 25.62 16.21 -13.17
CA ARG A 64 26.13 17.46 -13.76
C ARG A 64 27.64 17.58 -13.59
N ARG A 65 28.18 17.22 -12.43
CA ARG A 65 29.62 17.39 -12.12
C ARG A 65 30.53 16.37 -12.80
N SER A 66 30.02 15.18 -13.14
CA SER A 66 30.79 14.14 -13.84
C SER A 66 31.16 14.47 -15.29
N GLY A 67 30.48 15.45 -15.92
CA GLY A 67 30.83 15.92 -17.26
C GLY A 67 31.83 17.09 -17.29
N ALA A 68 31.96 17.84 -16.19
CA ALA A 68 32.76 19.08 -16.14
C ALA A 68 34.04 18.95 -15.30
N GLU A 69 34.02 18.13 -14.25
CA GLU A 69 35.16 17.96 -13.34
C GLU A 69 35.74 16.56 -13.53
N ARG A 70 37.01 16.47 -13.97
CA ARG A 70 37.74 15.19 -13.96
C ARG A 70 38.01 14.83 -12.50
N PRO A 71 37.44 13.75 -11.94
CA PRO A 71 37.69 13.38 -10.56
C PRO A 71 39.16 13.01 -10.41
N GLN A 72 39.91 13.69 -9.53
CA GLN A 72 41.27 13.25 -9.21
C GLN A 72 41.18 11.98 -8.37
N PRO A 73 41.76 10.85 -8.82
CA PRO A 73 41.83 9.65 -8.01
C PRO A 73 42.68 9.94 -6.78
N ARG A 74 42.22 9.47 -5.61
CA ARG A 74 42.99 9.56 -4.38
C ARG A 74 44.27 8.73 -4.53
N SER A 75 45.41 9.30 -4.17
CA SER A 75 46.68 8.58 -4.13
C SER A 75 46.58 7.44 -3.13
N TRP A 76 46.87 6.22 -3.57
CA TRP A 76 46.97 5.07 -2.67
C TRP A 76 48.18 5.28 -1.76
N ARG A 77 47.93 5.56 -0.49
CA ARG A 77 48.87 5.39 0.61
C ARG A 77 48.16 4.65 1.73
#